data_AF-A0A212T821-F1
#
_entry.id   AF-A0A212T821-F1
#
_cell.length_a   1.000
_cell.length_b   1.000
_cell.length_c   1.000
_cell.angle_alpha   90.00
_cell.angle_beta   90.00
_cell.angle_gamma   90.00
#
_symmetry.space_group_name_H-M   'P 1'
#
loop_
_entity.id
_entity.type
_entity.pdbx_description
1 polymer ?
#
loop_
_entity_poly.entity_id
_entity_poly.type
_entity_poly.pdbx_seq_one_letter_code
_entity_poly.pdbx_strand_id
1 'polypeptide(L)'
;MHRAAQWGPLAEQVADICVAHLRTLVGAYVQGSAVLGGFTGASDLDVLVIVADSTGLEDFGTALSRMTSLDRPVELSVVTAAAAATPASPWPYLLHVNTDTEDVVHDDGSGDPDLLAHYAVTRAHGHTLVGPEPDRVIGETPHHDLVDYLAGELSWALDHADQRYAVLNACRAVAFAESGELLSKVEGARWWALHRGWSPLVEGCLEAQLDGRDMGSPSPAARSFVAACIDELRV
;
A
#
# COMPACT_ATOMS: atom_id res chain seq x y z
N MET A 1 -19.83 6.49 -1.57
CA MET A 1 -19.78 7.95 -1.77
C MET A 1 -19.07 8.74 -0.66
N HIS A 2 -18.81 8.21 0.55
CA HIS A 2 -18.09 8.95 1.60
C HIS A 2 -16.55 8.81 1.61
N ARG A 3 -15.95 7.78 1.00
CA ARG A 3 -14.49 7.54 1.06
C ARG A 3 -13.66 8.59 0.30
N ALA A 4 -14.04 8.90 -0.93
CA ALA A 4 -13.32 9.87 -1.77
C ALA A 4 -13.39 11.32 -1.25
N ALA A 5 -14.35 11.65 -0.40
CA ALA A 5 -14.52 13.01 0.09
C ALA A 5 -13.37 13.48 1.01
N GLN A 6 -12.64 12.54 1.64
CA GLN A 6 -11.57 12.87 2.59
C GLN A 6 -10.22 13.14 1.93
N TRP A 7 -9.96 12.56 0.77
CA TRP A 7 -8.69 12.68 0.04
C TRP A 7 -8.84 13.26 -1.37
N GLY A 8 -10.07 13.48 -1.84
CA GLY A 8 -10.38 13.95 -3.19
C GLY A 8 -9.61 15.20 -3.62
N PRO A 9 -9.64 16.32 -2.86
CA PRO A 9 -8.90 17.52 -3.23
C PRO A 9 -7.38 17.31 -3.35
N LEU A 10 -6.80 16.52 -2.45
CA LEU A 10 -5.37 16.17 -2.50
C LEU A 10 -5.06 15.29 -3.72
N ALA A 11 -5.93 14.32 -4.02
CA ALA A 11 -5.77 13.45 -5.17
C ALA A 11 -5.93 14.20 -6.50
N GLU A 12 -6.84 15.18 -6.58
CA GLU A 12 -6.98 16.09 -7.72
C GLU A 12 -5.70 16.91 -7.92
N GLN A 13 -5.12 17.44 -6.85
CA GLN A 13 -3.86 18.18 -6.92
C GLN A 13 -2.69 17.30 -7.41
N VAL A 14 -2.59 16.05 -6.92
CA VAL A 14 -1.60 15.08 -7.41
C VAL A 14 -1.81 14.78 -8.89
N ALA A 15 -3.07 14.61 -9.33
CA ALA A 15 -3.41 14.36 -10.73
C ALA A 15 -3.00 15.54 -11.63
N ASP A 16 -3.27 16.78 -11.20
CA ASP A 16 -2.89 17.99 -11.92
C ASP A 16 -1.37 18.10 -12.08
N ILE A 17 -0.60 17.79 -11.03
CA ILE A 17 0.86 17.77 -11.08
C ILE A 17 1.36 16.67 -12.03
N CYS A 18 0.76 15.48 -11.99
CA CYS A 18 1.09 14.40 -12.93
C CYS A 18 0.89 14.85 -14.39
N VAL A 19 -0.27 15.42 -14.72
CA VAL A 19 -0.59 15.87 -16.08
C VAL A 19 0.31 17.02 -16.54
N ALA A 20 0.65 17.95 -15.63
CA ALA A 20 1.47 19.11 -15.96
C ALA A 20 2.94 18.76 -16.23
N HIS A 21 3.48 17.76 -15.53
CA HIS A 21 4.92 17.46 -15.55
C HIS A 21 5.30 16.18 -16.32
N LEU A 22 4.41 15.19 -16.38
CA LEU A 22 4.71 13.88 -16.99
C LEU A 22 4.09 13.77 -18.38
N ARG A 23 4.86 14.10 -19.42
CA ARG A 23 4.40 14.05 -20.82
C ARG A 23 4.05 12.64 -21.30
N THR A 24 4.66 11.64 -20.68
CA THR A 24 4.49 10.22 -21.03
C THR A 24 3.63 9.49 -20.00
N LEU A 25 2.81 10.22 -19.23
CA LEU A 25 1.85 9.67 -18.29
C LEU A 25 0.90 8.68 -18.98
N VAL A 26 0.91 7.44 -18.48
CA VAL A 26 -0.03 6.38 -18.89
C VAL A 26 -1.21 6.34 -17.92
N GLY A 27 -0.95 6.48 -16.62
CA GLY A 27 -2.00 6.65 -15.63
C GLY A 27 -1.48 6.92 -14.22
N ALA A 28 -2.38 7.38 -13.35
CA ALA A 28 -2.13 7.65 -11.95
C ALA A 28 -3.30 7.13 -11.11
N TYR A 29 -3.00 6.43 -10.03
CA TYR A 29 -3.97 5.66 -9.27
C TYR A 29 -3.78 5.81 -7.77
N VAL A 30 -4.85 6.12 -7.04
CA VAL A 30 -4.85 6.03 -5.58
C VAL A 30 -4.96 4.56 -5.19
N GLN A 31 -4.18 4.15 -4.19
CA GLN A 31 -4.13 2.79 -3.69
C GLN A 31 -4.19 2.73 -2.15
N GLY A 32 -3.81 1.61 -1.56
CA GLY A 32 -3.62 1.46 -0.13
C GLY A 32 -4.91 1.62 0.68
N SER A 33 -4.78 2.25 1.84
CA SER A 33 -5.89 2.36 2.81
C SER A 33 -7.07 3.20 2.30
N ALA A 34 -6.81 4.12 1.37
CA ALA A 34 -7.82 4.98 0.75
C ALA A 34 -8.86 4.19 -0.06
N VAL A 35 -8.43 3.12 -0.75
CA VAL A 35 -9.30 2.28 -1.59
C VAL A 35 -9.75 1.01 -0.90
N LEU A 36 -8.86 0.34 -0.16
CA LEU A 36 -9.18 -0.88 0.59
C LEU A 36 -10.14 -0.57 1.76
N GLY A 37 -10.01 0.60 2.38
CA GLY A 37 -10.77 1.00 3.56
C GLY A 37 -9.89 1.09 4.81
N GLY A 38 -10.41 1.77 5.84
CA GLY A 38 -9.64 2.09 7.04
C GLY A 38 -8.72 3.30 6.90
N PHE A 39 -8.94 4.15 5.88
CA PHE A 39 -8.33 5.47 5.76
C PHE A 39 -8.76 6.36 6.93
N THR A 40 -7.78 6.96 7.62
CA THR A 40 -8.01 7.81 8.81
C THR A 40 -7.36 9.17 8.66
N GLY A 41 -7.50 10.05 9.65
CA GLY A 41 -6.80 11.34 9.69
C GLY A 41 -5.27 11.23 9.68
N ALA A 42 -4.73 10.11 10.16
CA ALA A 42 -3.29 9.84 10.23
C ALA A 42 -2.78 9.01 9.04
N SER A 43 -3.63 8.74 8.04
CA SER A 43 -3.25 7.95 6.87
C SER A 43 -2.68 8.83 5.77
N ASP A 44 -1.57 8.39 5.20
CA ASP A 44 -1.00 8.97 3.99
C ASP A 44 -1.85 8.58 2.78
N LEU A 45 -1.76 9.39 1.70
CA LEU A 45 -2.37 9.06 0.43
C LEU A 45 -1.36 8.34 -0.46
N ASP A 46 -1.56 7.03 -0.61
CA ASP A 46 -0.72 6.18 -1.46
C ASP A 46 -1.10 6.34 -2.94
N VAL A 47 -0.12 6.60 -3.80
CA VAL A 47 -0.33 6.79 -5.25
C VAL A 47 0.68 5.99 -6.07
N LEU A 48 0.20 5.23 -7.06
CA LEU A 48 1.04 4.60 -8.09
C LEU A 48 0.89 5.35 -9.41
N VAL A 49 2.00 5.79 -9.99
CA VAL A 49 2.05 6.48 -11.28
C VAL A 49 2.78 5.61 -12.30
N ILE A 50 2.19 5.48 -13.48
CA ILE A 50 2.73 4.72 -14.59
C ILE A 50 3.05 5.67 -15.74
N VAL A 51 4.29 5.61 -16.22
CA VAL A 51 4.79 6.42 -17.34
C VAL A 51 5.37 5.55 -18.45
N ALA A 52 5.36 6.00 -19.70
CA ALA A 52 5.98 5.27 -20.80
C ALA A 52 7.52 5.37 -20.77
N ASP A 53 8.07 6.48 -20.26
CA ASP A 53 9.50 6.70 -20.09
C ASP A 53 9.80 7.64 -18.91
N SER A 54 11.09 7.88 -18.62
CA SER A 54 11.54 8.70 -17.50
C SER A 54 11.57 10.22 -17.78
N THR A 55 10.98 10.68 -18.88
CA THR A 55 11.02 12.09 -19.27
C THR A 55 10.26 12.96 -18.27
N GLY A 56 10.93 13.97 -17.69
CA GLY A 56 10.32 14.95 -16.80
C GLY A 56 10.22 14.53 -15.33
N LEU A 57 10.80 13.38 -14.94
CA LEU A 57 10.72 12.88 -13.56
C LEU A 57 11.41 13.79 -12.54
N GLU A 58 12.52 14.43 -12.88
CA GLU A 58 13.24 15.32 -11.96
C GLU A 58 12.41 16.56 -11.60
N ASP A 59 11.81 17.20 -12.62
CA ASP A 59 10.89 18.32 -12.44
C ASP A 59 9.63 17.90 -11.68
N PHE A 60 9.10 16.70 -11.98
CA PHE A 60 7.94 16.13 -11.31
C PHE A 60 8.19 15.87 -9.82
N GLY A 61 9.30 15.20 -9.47
CA GLY A 61 9.68 14.94 -8.08
C GLY A 61 9.85 16.23 -7.29
N THR A 62 10.49 17.24 -7.90
CA THR A 62 10.64 18.57 -7.30
C THR A 62 9.30 19.29 -7.11
N ALA A 63 8.37 19.16 -8.06
CA ALA A 63 7.05 19.76 -7.96
C ALA A 63 6.20 19.10 -6.86
N LEU A 64 6.27 17.77 -6.75
CA LEU A 64 5.59 17.01 -5.69
C LEU A 64 6.16 17.29 -4.31
N SER A 65 7.48 17.32 -4.12
CA SER A 65 8.08 17.58 -2.81
C SER A 65 7.78 18.99 -2.29
N ARG A 66 7.52 19.94 -3.20
CA ARG A 66 7.11 21.31 -2.88
C ARG A 66 5.60 21.51 -2.82
N MET A 67 4.83 20.46 -3.08
CA MET A 67 3.38 20.51 -2.96
C MET A 67 3.03 20.81 -1.51
N THR A 68 2.34 21.91 -1.27
CA THR A 68 1.79 22.18 0.06
C THR A 68 0.75 21.10 0.34
N SER A 69 1.06 20.17 1.24
CA SER A 69 0.14 19.08 1.58
C SER A 69 -1.14 19.66 2.19
N LEU A 70 -2.27 19.30 1.58
CA LEU A 70 -3.56 19.50 2.22
C LEU A 70 -3.70 18.45 3.31
N ASP A 71 -3.38 18.83 4.54
CA ASP A 71 -3.68 18.12 5.80
C ASP A 71 -3.07 16.71 6.00
N ARG A 72 -2.36 16.11 5.04
CA ARG A 72 -1.69 14.80 5.15
C ARG A 72 -0.58 14.55 4.12
N PRO A 73 0.37 13.64 4.38
CA PRO A 73 1.37 13.23 3.41
C PRO A 73 0.82 12.46 2.20
N VAL A 74 1.60 12.47 1.11
CA VAL A 74 1.46 11.62 -0.06
C VAL A 74 2.70 10.73 -0.16
N GLU A 75 2.47 9.44 -0.31
CA GLU A 75 3.49 8.46 -0.68
C GLU A 75 3.25 8.04 -2.13
N LEU A 76 4.22 8.30 -2.99
CA LEU A 76 4.07 8.12 -4.43
C LEU A 76 5.21 7.32 -5.02
N SER A 77 4.88 6.35 -5.87
CA SER A 77 5.85 5.56 -6.63
C SER A 77 5.60 5.71 -8.12
N VAL A 78 6.66 5.92 -8.91
CA VAL A 78 6.60 6.00 -10.37
C VAL A 78 7.29 4.79 -10.98
N VAL A 79 6.59 4.12 -11.88
CA VAL A 79 7.07 2.92 -12.58
C VAL A 79 6.87 3.05 -14.10
N THR A 80 7.60 2.27 -14.87
CA THR A 80 7.37 2.21 -16.32
C THR A 80 6.12 1.40 -16.66
N ALA A 81 5.49 1.70 -17.79
CA ALA A 81 4.39 0.92 -18.34
C ALA A 81 4.80 -0.53 -18.62
N ALA A 82 6.06 -0.77 -19.02
CA ALA A 82 6.57 -2.12 -19.22
C ALA A 82 6.65 -2.91 -17.89
N ALA A 83 7.18 -2.28 -16.83
CA ALA A 83 7.25 -2.89 -15.50
C ALA A 83 5.85 -3.16 -14.93
N ALA A 84 4.91 -2.22 -15.09
CA ALA A 84 3.53 -2.41 -14.64
C ALA A 84 2.78 -3.50 -15.42
N ALA A 85 2.97 -3.58 -16.74
CA ALA A 85 2.28 -4.57 -17.58
C ALA A 85 2.78 -6.01 -17.33
N THR A 86 4.01 -6.17 -16.86
CA THR A 86 4.58 -7.48 -16.49
C THR A 86 5.37 -7.35 -15.20
N PRO A 87 4.68 -7.23 -14.04
CA PRO A 87 5.33 -7.06 -12.75
C PRO A 87 6.24 -8.25 -12.44
N ALA A 88 7.49 -7.98 -12.11
CA ALA A 88 8.46 -8.99 -11.75
C ALA A 88 9.59 -8.42 -10.90
N SER A 89 10.19 -9.28 -10.07
CA SER A 89 11.44 -8.99 -9.36
C SER A 89 12.55 -8.54 -10.34
N PRO A 90 13.34 -7.50 -10.01
CA PRO A 90 13.50 -6.86 -8.70
C PRO A 90 12.43 -5.82 -8.36
N TRP A 91 11.35 -5.71 -9.14
CA TRP A 91 10.28 -4.73 -8.97
C TRP A 91 10.82 -3.30 -9.22
N PRO A 92 11.21 -3.02 -10.48
CA PRO A 92 11.90 -1.78 -10.80
C PRO A 92 10.97 -0.58 -10.71
N TYR A 93 11.52 0.54 -10.27
CA TYR A 93 10.86 1.82 -10.23
C TYR A 93 11.71 2.89 -10.90
N LEU A 94 11.19 4.11 -10.94
CA LEU A 94 11.93 5.26 -11.44
C LEU A 94 12.12 6.32 -10.36
N LEU A 95 11.10 6.46 -9.51
CA LEU A 95 11.05 7.47 -8.47
C LEU A 95 10.13 7.03 -7.33
N HIS A 96 10.57 7.18 -6.08
CA HIS A 96 9.69 7.27 -4.91
C HIS A 96 9.71 8.70 -4.38
N VAL A 97 8.56 9.16 -3.91
CA VAL A 97 8.40 10.46 -3.27
C VAL A 97 7.59 10.28 -1.98
N ASN A 98 8.11 10.80 -0.87
CA ASN A 98 7.36 10.94 0.37
C ASN A 98 7.32 12.42 0.76
N THR A 99 6.13 13.01 0.82
CA THR A 99 5.99 14.45 1.09
C THR A 99 6.08 14.80 2.58
N ASP A 100 6.04 13.83 3.49
CA ASP A 100 6.26 14.07 4.93
C ASP A 100 7.75 14.29 5.22
N THR A 101 8.59 13.41 4.67
CA THR A 101 10.05 13.47 4.84
C THR A 101 10.75 14.33 3.78
N GLU A 102 10.01 14.80 2.77
CA GLU A 102 10.51 15.47 1.57
C GLU A 102 11.51 14.61 0.76
N ASP A 103 11.48 13.28 0.96
CA ASP A 103 12.38 12.35 0.29
C ASP A 103 11.97 12.16 -1.18
N VAL A 104 12.97 12.19 -2.06
CA VAL A 104 12.86 11.88 -3.49
C VAL A 104 13.97 10.89 -3.82
N VAL A 105 13.60 9.63 -4.05
CA VAL A 105 14.53 8.51 -4.20
C VAL A 105 14.43 7.95 -5.60
N HIS A 106 15.54 7.85 -6.30
CA HIS A 106 15.63 7.19 -7.60
C HIS A 106 16.07 5.73 -7.45
N ASP A 107 15.56 4.87 -8.33
CA ASP A 107 15.96 3.47 -8.36
C ASP A 107 17.46 3.34 -8.64
N ASP A 108 18.16 2.65 -7.75
CA ASP A 108 19.58 2.32 -7.88
C ASP A 108 19.81 0.97 -8.60
N GLY A 109 18.73 0.33 -9.05
CA GLY A 109 18.72 -0.95 -9.73
C GLY A 109 18.47 -2.13 -8.79
N SER A 110 18.35 -1.90 -7.47
CA SER A 110 17.93 -2.93 -6.51
C SER A 110 16.43 -3.18 -6.53
N GLY A 111 15.64 -2.25 -7.07
CA GLY A 111 14.18 -2.30 -7.09
C GLY A 111 13.56 -2.24 -5.69
N ASP A 112 12.23 -2.39 -5.62
CA ASP A 112 11.48 -2.28 -4.36
C ASP A 112 10.44 -3.42 -4.23
N PRO A 113 10.68 -4.42 -3.35
CA PRO A 113 9.73 -5.48 -3.06
C PRO A 113 8.31 -5.02 -2.70
N ASP A 114 8.13 -3.83 -2.11
CA ASP A 114 6.81 -3.32 -1.76
C ASP A 114 5.93 -3.10 -3.00
N LEU A 115 6.53 -2.84 -4.16
CA LEU A 115 5.79 -2.67 -5.40
C LEU A 115 4.97 -3.89 -5.80
N LEU A 116 5.35 -5.09 -5.36
CA LEU A 116 4.53 -6.28 -5.54
C LEU A 116 3.13 -6.10 -4.94
N ALA A 117 3.04 -5.61 -3.70
CA ALA A 117 1.77 -5.30 -3.06
C ALA A 117 1.09 -4.08 -3.70
N HIS A 118 1.86 -3.06 -4.10
CA HIS A 118 1.29 -1.86 -4.75
C HIS A 118 0.64 -2.21 -6.09
N TYR A 119 1.25 -3.07 -6.90
CA TYR A 119 0.66 -3.56 -8.14
C TYR A 119 -0.60 -4.37 -7.86
N ALA A 120 -0.56 -5.31 -6.92
CA ALA A 120 -1.68 -6.17 -6.59
C ALA A 120 -2.91 -5.35 -6.13
N VAL A 121 -2.70 -4.42 -5.19
CA VAL A 121 -3.76 -3.56 -4.64
C VAL A 121 -4.28 -2.58 -5.68
N THR A 122 -3.39 -1.88 -6.40
CA THR A 122 -3.80 -0.93 -7.43
C THR A 122 -4.59 -1.63 -8.53
N ARG A 123 -4.16 -2.81 -8.97
CA ARG A 123 -4.85 -3.58 -10.00
C ARG A 123 -6.27 -3.99 -9.58
N ALA A 124 -6.44 -4.43 -8.33
CA ALA A 124 -7.71 -4.97 -7.85
C ALA A 124 -8.69 -3.90 -7.35
N HIS A 125 -8.17 -2.83 -6.75
CA HIS A 125 -8.97 -1.85 -6.00
C HIS A 125 -8.61 -0.39 -6.29
N GLY A 126 -7.59 -0.14 -7.11
CA GLY A 126 -7.08 1.21 -7.37
C GLY A 126 -8.16 2.16 -7.89
N HIS A 127 -8.10 3.40 -7.45
CA HIS A 127 -8.98 4.46 -7.96
C HIS A 127 -8.22 5.28 -9.00
N THR A 128 -8.70 5.24 -10.24
CA THR A 128 -8.11 5.98 -11.36
C THR A 128 -8.30 7.48 -11.20
N LEU A 129 -7.18 8.20 -11.10
CA LEU A 129 -7.14 9.65 -11.21
C LEU A 129 -6.99 10.08 -12.67
N VAL A 130 -6.09 9.43 -13.39
CA VAL A 130 -5.78 9.67 -14.80
C VAL A 130 -5.49 8.35 -15.48
N GLY A 131 -5.91 8.22 -16.74
CA GLY A 131 -5.59 7.05 -17.57
C GLY A 131 -6.71 6.00 -17.63
N PRO A 132 -6.40 4.79 -18.15
CA PRO A 132 -7.35 3.69 -18.23
C PRO A 132 -7.64 3.07 -16.85
N GLU A 133 -8.54 2.08 -16.79
CA GLU A 133 -8.73 1.26 -15.60
C GLU A 133 -7.42 0.51 -15.22
N PRO A 134 -7.12 0.31 -13.92
CA PRO A 134 -5.84 -0.28 -13.48
C PRO A 134 -5.58 -1.66 -14.08
N ASP A 135 -6.62 -2.49 -14.20
CA ASP A 135 -6.56 -3.84 -14.75
C ASP A 135 -6.18 -3.92 -16.23
N ARG A 136 -6.22 -2.80 -16.95
CA ARG A 136 -5.82 -2.72 -18.36
C ARG A 136 -4.34 -2.45 -18.55
N VAL A 137 -3.64 -1.97 -17.52
CA VAL A 137 -2.23 -1.56 -17.61
C VAL A 137 -1.33 -2.22 -16.59
N ILE A 138 -1.90 -2.79 -15.52
CA ILE A 138 -1.17 -3.56 -14.51
C ILE A 138 -1.42 -5.05 -14.74
N GLY A 139 -0.35 -5.80 -14.94
CA GLY A 139 -0.38 -7.26 -15.04
C GLY A 139 -0.70 -7.92 -13.70
N GLU A 140 -1.09 -9.19 -13.73
CA GLU A 140 -1.31 -9.96 -12.51
C GLU A 140 0.00 -10.22 -11.78
N THR A 141 -0.04 -10.12 -10.45
CA THR A 141 1.05 -10.54 -9.58
C THR A 141 0.83 -11.97 -9.13
N PRO A 142 1.86 -12.84 -9.14
CA PRO A 142 1.67 -14.23 -8.71
C PRO A 142 1.25 -14.32 -7.25
N HIS A 143 0.24 -15.14 -6.96
CA HIS A 143 -0.30 -15.32 -5.60
C HIS A 143 0.80 -15.75 -4.60
N HIS A 144 1.65 -16.72 -5.00
CA HIS A 144 2.74 -17.20 -4.15
C HIS A 144 3.76 -16.10 -3.79
N ASP A 145 4.17 -15.26 -4.76
CA ASP A 145 5.08 -14.15 -4.51
C ASP A 145 4.48 -13.20 -3.47
N LEU A 146 3.17 -12.91 -3.57
CA LEU A 146 2.52 -12.00 -2.63
C LEU A 146 2.36 -12.63 -1.24
N VAL A 147 2.11 -13.94 -1.14
CA VAL A 147 2.12 -14.67 0.14
C VAL A 147 3.51 -14.61 0.80
N ASP A 148 4.57 -14.86 0.03
CA ASP A 148 5.95 -14.79 0.51
C ASP A 148 6.33 -13.38 0.99
N TYR A 149 5.95 -12.36 0.20
CA TYR A 149 6.10 -10.95 0.58
C TYR A 149 5.38 -10.64 1.88
N LEU A 150 4.12 -11.03 2.01
CA LEU A 150 3.34 -10.79 3.23
C LEU A 150 3.97 -11.48 4.45
N ALA A 151 4.50 -12.69 4.30
CA ALA A 151 5.23 -13.36 5.39
C ALA A 151 6.51 -12.61 5.80
N GLY A 152 7.21 -12.00 4.83
CA GLY A 152 8.33 -11.08 5.05
C GLY A 152 7.90 -9.84 5.84
N GLU A 153 6.82 -9.19 5.41
CA GLU A 153 6.23 -8.02 6.08
C GLU A 153 5.83 -8.30 7.53
N LEU A 154 5.24 -9.47 7.79
CA LEU A 154 4.94 -9.88 9.16
C LEU A 154 6.20 -10.05 10.00
N SER A 155 7.27 -10.59 9.41
CA SER A 155 8.56 -10.77 10.09
C SER A 155 9.18 -9.41 10.44
N TRP A 156 9.13 -8.45 9.51
CA TRP A 156 9.60 -7.08 9.74
C TRP A 156 8.77 -6.36 10.82
N ALA A 157 7.44 -6.47 10.75
CA ALA A 157 6.50 -5.80 11.65
C ALA A 157 6.64 -6.21 13.11
N LEU A 158 7.13 -7.43 13.38
CA LEU A 158 7.42 -7.88 14.75
C LEU A 158 8.41 -6.97 15.47
N ASP A 159 9.36 -6.37 14.75
CA ASP A 159 10.45 -5.61 15.34
C ASP A 159 10.36 -4.10 15.08
N HIS A 160 9.62 -3.68 14.05
CA HIS A 160 9.62 -2.29 13.59
C HIS A 160 8.25 -1.60 13.64
N ALA A 161 7.16 -2.34 13.87
CA ALA A 161 5.80 -1.79 13.86
C ALA A 161 5.11 -1.90 15.22
N ASP A 162 3.99 -1.19 15.37
CA ASP A 162 3.15 -1.30 16.55
C ASP A 162 2.36 -2.62 16.57
N GLN A 163 1.90 -3.04 17.75
CA GLN A 163 1.19 -4.30 17.97
C GLN A 163 -0.03 -4.46 17.06
N ARG A 164 -0.80 -3.39 16.89
CA ARG A 164 -2.01 -3.41 16.08
C ARG A 164 -1.64 -3.55 14.61
N TYR A 165 -0.62 -2.84 14.13
CA TYR A 165 -0.12 -3.05 12.77
C TYR A 165 0.25 -4.52 12.53
N ALA A 166 1.05 -5.11 13.42
CA ALA A 166 1.53 -6.49 13.27
C ALA A 166 0.38 -7.51 13.28
N VAL A 167 -0.53 -7.43 14.27
CA VAL A 167 -1.65 -8.38 14.43
C VAL A 167 -2.66 -8.27 13.29
N LEU A 168 -3.03 -7.05 12.89
CA LEU A 168 -4.03 -6.84 11.84
C LEU A 168 -3.49 -7.16 10.44
N ASN A 169 -2.19 -6.92 10.20
CA ASN A 169 -1.56 -7.39 8.97
C ASN A 169 -1.45 -8.93 8.92
N ALA A 170 -1.19 -9.59 10.06
CA ALA A 170 -1.21 -11.05 10.11
C ALA A 170 -2.60 -11.61 9.75
N CYS A 171 -3.68 -10.99 10.26
CA CYS A 171 -5.04 -11.37 9.92
C CYS A 171 -5.33 -11.26 8.41
N ARG A 172 -4.93 -10.15 7.76
CA ARG A 172 -5.15 -9.99 6.31
C ARG A 172 -4.28 -10.91 5.48
N ALA A 173 -3.06 -11.22 5.94
CA ALA A 173 -2.12 -12.05 5.20
C ALA A 173 -2.63 -13.49 5.10
N VAL A 174 -3.11 -14.03 6.21
CA VAL A 174 -3.78 -15.36 6.23
C VAL A 174 -5.05 -15.34 5.39
N ALA A 175 -5.87 -14.29 5.48
CA ALA A 175 -7.05 -14.14 4.63
C ALA A 175 -6.68 -14.20 3.13
N PHE A 176 -5.67 -13.43 2.71
CA PHE A 176 -5.21 -13.42 1.33
C PHE A 176 -4.66 -14.79 0.87
N ALA A 177 -3.89 -15.47 1.72
CA ALA A 177 -3.35 -16.79 1.40
C ALA A 177 -4.48 -17.82 1.14
N GLU A 178 -5.58 -17.74 1.88
CA GLU A 178 -6.71 -18.67 1.74
C GLU A 178 -7.71 -18.30 0.64
N SER A 179 -8.07 -17.02 0.52
CA SER A 179 -9.16 -16.59 -0.36
C SER A 179 -8.69 -15.88 -1.63
N GLY A 180 -7.45 -15.39 -1.65
CA GLY A 180 -6.93 -14.49 -2.68
C GLY A 180 -7.48 -13.05 -2.59
N GLU A 181 -8.26 -12.71 -1.56
CA GLU A 181 -8.84 -11.38 -1.40
C GLU A 181 -7.87 -10.42 -0.69
N LEU A 182 -7.68 -9.24 -1.28
CA LEU A 182 -6.91 -8.14 -0.67
C LEU A 182 -7.83 -7.32 0.24
N LEU A 183 -7.61 -7.41 1.55
CA LEU A 183 -8.47 -6.81 2.56
C LEU A 183 -7.79 -5.65 3.29
N SER A 184 -8.61 -4.67 3.72
CA SER A 184 -8.15 -3.68 4.70
C SER A 184 -7.80 -4.32 6.05
N LYS A 185 -7.12 -3.57 6.94
CA LYS A 185 -6.80 -4.01 8.31
C LYS A 185 -8.08 -4.41 9.08
N VAL A 186 -9.13 -3.62 8.91
CA VAL A 186 -10.43 -3.82 9.56
C VAL A 186 -11.16 -5.04 9.00
N GLU A 187 -11.19 -5.18 7.67
CA GLU A 187 -11.83 -6.34 7.03
C GLU A 187 -11.06 -7.63 7.29
N GLY A 188 -9.72 -7.60 7.29
CA GLY A 188 -8.88 -8.74 7.64
C GLY A 188 -9.17 -9.26 9.06
N ALA A 189 -9.31 -8.38 10.05
CA ALA A 189 -9.69 -8.79 11.40
C ALA A 189 -11.11 -9.38 11.48
N ARG A 190 -12.06 -8.83 10.73
CA ARG A 190 -13.43 -9.37 10.66
C ARG A 190 -13.47 -10.72 9.95
N TRP A 191 -12.71 -10.86 8.87
CA TRP A 191 -12.52 -12.12 8.17
C TRP A 191 -11.92 -13.15 9.13
N TRP A 192 -10.87 -12.78 9.87
CA TRP A 192 -10.25 -13.66 10.86
C TRP A 192 -11.25 -14.11 11.90
N ALA A 193 -12.00 -13.18 12.49
CA ALA A 193 -12.99 -13.50 13.49
C ALA A 193 -14.09 -14.46 12.99
N LEU A 194 -14.51 -14.31 11.74
CA LEU A 194 -15.52 -15.16 11.13
C LEU A 194 -15.03 -16.60 10.92
N HIS A 195 -13.76 -16.78 10.54
CA HIS A 195 -13.20 -18.09 10.15
C HIS A 195 -12.43 -18.79 11.27
N ARG A 196 -11.77 -18.02 12.13
CA ARG A 196 -10.87 -18.48 13.20
C ARG A 196 -11.38 -18.17 14.60
N GLY A 197 -12.44 -17.36 14.72
CA GLY A 197 -13.01 -16.92 15.98
C GLY A 197 -12.36 -15.65 16.53
N TRP A 198 -13.12 -14.90 17.34
CA TRP A 198 -12.59 -13.72 18.02
C TRP A 198 -11.62 -14.10 19.14
N SER A 199 -10.60 -13.26 19.33
CA SER A 199 -9.73 -13.30 20.50
C SER A 199 -9.60 -11.89 21.08
N PRO A 200 -9.37 -11.74 22.40
CA PRO A 200 -9.17 -10.43 23.01
C PRO A 200 -8.00 -9.63 22.38
N LEU A 201 -7.00 -10.33 21.83
CA LEU A 201 -5.88 -9.71 21.13
C LEU A 201 -6.34 -9.04 19.82
N VAL A 202 -7.07 -9.76 18.97
CA VAL A 202 -7.55 -9.24 17.67
C VAL A 202 -8.60 -8.16 17.88
N GLU A 203 -9.53 -8.36 18.84
CA GLU A 203 -10.54 -7.35 19.20
C GLU A 203 -9.88 -6.05 19.67
N GLY A 204 -8.94 -6.13 20.62
CA GLY A 204 -8.26 -4.95 21.15
C GLY A 204 -7.44 -4.21 20.09
N CYS A 205 -6.80 -4.93 19.16
CA CYS A 205 -6.09 -4.30 18.03
C CYS A 205 -7.05 -3.64 17.04
N LEU A 206 -8.20 -4.27 16.77
CA LEU A 206 -9.22 -3.68 15.89
C LEU A 206 -9.82 -2.41 16.50
N GLU A 207 -10.15 -2.40 17.79
CA GLU A 207 -10.62 -1.20 18.48
C GLU A 207 -9.57 -0.09 18.42
N ALA A 208 -8.30 -0.41 18.71
CA ALA A 208 -7.21 0.55 18.60
C ALA A 208 -7.04 1.09 17.16
N GLN A 209 -7.33 0.30 16.12
CA GLN A 209 -7.31 0.76 14.72
C GLN A 209 -8.41 1.77 14.44
N LEU A 210 -9.61 1.51 14.94
CA LEU A 210 -10.75 2.40 14.75
C LEU A 210 -10.58 3.71 15.53
N ASP A 211 -9.94 3.65 16.69
CA ASP A 211 -9.68 4.82 17.54
C ASP A 211 -8.41 5.60 17.14
N GLY A 212 -7.60 5.09 16.20
CA GLY A 212 -6.30 5.68 15.87
C GLY A 212 -5.27 5.61 17.00
N ARG A 213 -5.42 4.67 17.94
CA ARG A 213 -4.52 4.51 19.10
C ARG A 213 -3.34 3.62 18.77
N ASP A 214 -2.14 4.12 19.04
CA ASP A 214 -0.91 3.33 19.07
C ASP A 214 -0.92 2.37 20.27
N MET A 215 -0.46 1.13 20.07
CA MET A 215 -0.37 0.09 21.08
C MET A 215 1.07 -0.24 21.50
N GLY A 216 2.06 0.49 20.98
CA GLY A 216 3.47 0.23 21.19
C GLY A 216 3.92 -1.10 20.57
N SER A 217 5.14 -1.52 20.90
CA SER A 217 5.73 -2.74 20.34
C SER A 217 4.92 -4.01 20.66
N PRO A 218 4.94 -5.05 19.79
CA PRO A 218 4.18 -6.27 19.99
C PRO A 218 4.48 -6.98 21.31
N SER A 219 3.43 -7.24 22.10
CA SER A 219 3.52 -8.06 23.32
C SER A 219 3.91 -9.51 23.03
N PRO A 220 4.33 -10.31 24.02
CA PRO A 220 4.65 -11.73 23.80
C PRO A 220 3.51 -12.54 23.17
N ALA A 221 2.26 -12.21 23.52
CA ALA A 221 1.08 -12.84 22.92
C ALA A 221 0.93 -12.45 21.44
N ALA A 222 1.11 -11.17 21.10
CA ALA A 222 1.08 -10.70 19.72
C ALA A 222 2.20 -11.31 18.87
N ARG A 223 3.42 -11.37 19.42
CA ARG A 223 4.56 -12.01 18.73
C ARG A 223 4.28 -13.48 18.44
N SER A 224 3.75 -14.21 19.41
CA SER A 224 3.40 -15.64 19.24
C SER A 224 2.29 -15.83 18.19
N PHE A 225 1.29 -14.95 18.19
CA PHE A 225 0.20 -14.95 17.21
C PHE A 225 0.71 -14.71 15.78
N VAL A 226 1.52 -13.67 15.59
CA VAL A 226 2.07 -13.31 14.26
C VAL A 226 3.05 -14.37 13.78
N ALA A 227 3.89 -14.93 14.65
CA ALA A 227 4.79 -16.03 14.29
C ALA A 227 4.04 -17.27 13.80
N ALA A 228 2.95 -17.64 14.45
CA ALA A 228 2.11 -18.76 13.99
C ALA A 228 1.50 -18.49 12.60
N CYS A 229 1.11 -17.25 12.32
CA CYS A 229 0.63 -16.86 10.98
C CYS A 229 1.76 -16.94 9.93
N ILE A 230 2.98 -16.50 10.27
CA ILE A 230 4.14 -16.62 9.37
C ILE A 230 4.42 -18.09 9.04
N ASP A 231 4.37 -18.97 10.04
CA ASP A 231 4.58 -20.41 9.84
C ASP A 231 3.50 -20.99 8.91
N GLU A 232 2.24 -20.55 9.02
CA GLU A 232 1.14 -20.96 8.13
C GLU A 232 1.32 -20.49 6.68
N LEU A 233 1.84 -19.27 6.46
CA LEU A 233 2.07 -18.72 5.12
C LEU A 233 3.22 -19.41 4.37
N ARG A 234 4.12 -20.10 5.07
CA ARG A 234 5.33 -20.73 4.52
C ARG A 234 5.19 -22.22 4.20
N VAL A 235 3.98 -22.77 4.31
CA VAL A 235 3.67 -24.20 4.04
C VAL A 235 3.26 -24.41 2.58
#